data_AF-A0A433P5H0-F1
#
_entry.id   AF-A0A433P5H0-F1
#
_cell.length_a   1.000
_cell.length_b   1.000
_cell.length_c   1.000
_cell.angle_alpha   90.00
_cell.angle_beta   90.00
_cell.angle_gamma   90.00
#
_symmetry.space_group_name_H-M   'P 1'
#
loop_
_entity.id
_entity.type
_entity.pdbx_description
1 polymer ?
#
loop_
_entity_poly.entity_id
_entity_poly.type
_entity_poly.pdbx_seq_one_letter_code
_entity_poly.pdbx_strand_id
1 'polypeptide(L)'
;MALKSRDARYISQRAANAIISEVGPYRISTDALQSINTFLDEFLLQLVNTALSLDLSRIKTSVNQLLPSNLGKNAIVEAELEVKTFTESGERVDYSVYERMRRLGTGQDAFPADRVLPQFREKCMFYCTLADKEAPGVNRQVPEDQDRDVIISPIVAIYVTAVVEHIAEYLLTLIAKAAEHEDTEFVRVKEVFTALIDDSQV
;
A
#
# COMPACT_ATOMS: atom_id res chain seq x y z
N MET A 1 2.44 -25.38 -10.46
CA MET A 1 2.37 -24.23 -11.39
C MET A 1 1.35 -23.27 -10.81
N ALA A 2 1.78 -22.42 -9.87
CA ALA A 2 0.89 -21.45 -9.23
C ALA A 2 0.55 -20.37 -10.25
N LEU A 3 -0.73 -20.03 -10.38
CA LEU A 3 -1.12 -18.81 -11.07
C LEU A 3 -0.41 -17.66 -10.35
N LYS A 4 0.62 -17.07 -10.97
CA LYS A 4 1.02 -15.71 -10.64
C LYS A 4 -0.26 -14.89 -10.74
N SER A 5 -0.70 -14.31 -9.62
CA SER A 5 -1.85 -13.42 -9.57
C SER A 5 -1.54 -12.20 -10.44
N ARG A 6 -1.82 -12.30 -11.74
CA ARG A 6 -1.61 -11.23 -12.72
C ARG A 6 -2.59 -10.07 -12.51
N ASP A 7 -3.52 -10.21 -11.58
CA ASP A 7 -4.59 -9.24 -11.31
C ASP A 7 -4.52 -8.59 -9.92
N ALA A 8 -3.61 -9.03 -9.03
CA ALA A 8 -3.45 -8.39 -7.72
C ALA A 8 -2.88 -6.98 -7.89
N ARG A 9 -3.63 -6.01 -7.37
CA ARG A 9 -3.33 -4.58 -7.44
C ARG A 9 -3.81 -3.93 -6.15
N TYR A 10 -3.21 -2.81 -5.78
CA TYR A 10 -3.63 -2.04 -4.61
C TYR A 10 -4.98 -1.38 -4.87
N ILE A 11 -5.15 -0.77 -6.04
CA ILE A 11 -6.36 -0.01 -6.37
C ILE A 11 -7.08 -0.68 -7.55
N SER A 12 -8.33 -1.09 -7.32
CA SER A 12 -9.25 -1.55 -8.37
C SER A 12 -9.78 -0.39 -9.21
N GLN A 13 -10.20 -0.67 -10.44
CA GLN A 13 -10.85 0.32 -11.30
C GLN A 13 -12.13 0.89 -10.66
N ARG A 14 -12.86 0.04 -9.92
CA ARG A 14 -14.06 0.43 -9.18
C ARG A 14 -13.73 1.43 -8.07
N ALA A 15 -12.78 1.12 -7.20
CA ALA A 15 -12.38 1.99 -6.10
C ALA A 15 -11.83 3.32 -6.61
N ALA A 16 -10.97 3.29 -7.63
CA ALA A 16 -10.42 4.50 -8.23
C ALA A 16 -11.53 5.43 -8.77
N ASN A 17 -12.47 4.87 -9.56
CA ASN A 17 -13.58 5.66 -10.08
C ASN A 17 -14.51 6.18 -8.97
N ALA A 18 -14.69 5.42 -7.88
CA ALA A 18 -15.49 5.89 -6.74
C ALA A 18 -14.85 7.13 -6.08
N ILE A 19 -13.55 7.07 -5.78
CA ILE A 19 -12.83 8.17 -5.12
C ILE A 19 -12.79 9.43 -6.00
N ILE A 20 -12.42 9.31 -7.28
CA ILE A 20 -12.37 10.50 -8.15
C ILE A 20 -13.76 11.12 -8.36
N SER A 21 -14.83 10.30 -8.27
CA SER A 21 -16.21 10.76 -8.43
C SER A 21 -16.70 11.67 -7.31
N GLU A 22 -16.01 11.67 -6.16
CA GLU A 22 -16.28 12.58 -5.05
C GLU A 22 -15.87 14.02 -5.37
N VAL A 23 -14.89 14.21 -6.26
CA VAL A 23 -14.44 15.54 -6.71
C VAL A 23 -15.28 16.03 -7.89
N GLY A 24 -15.59 15.15 -8.84
CA GLY A 24 -16.41 15.47 -10.01
C GLY A 24 -16.63 14.25 -10.90
N PRO A 25 -17.40 14.35 -12.00
CA PRO A 25 -17.81 13.21 -12.82
C PRO A 25 -16.68 12.64 -13.71
N TYR A 26 -15.47 12.54 -13.17
CA TYR A 26 -14.26 12.10 -13.87
C TYR A 26 -14.20 10.57 -14.00
N ARG A 27 -13.48 10.11 -15.02
CA ARG A 27 -13.14 8.69 -15.20
C ARG A 27 -11.65 8.52 -15.39
N ILE A 28 -11.07 7.53 -14.72
CA ILE A 28 -9.65 7.21 -14.87
C ILE A 28 -9.45 6.08 -15.88
N SER A 29 -8.54 6.32 -16.83
CA SER A 29 -8.11 5.30 -17.79
C SER A 29 -7.35 4.17 -17.10
N THR A 30 -7.39 2.98 -17.70
CA THR A 30 -6.68 1.80 -17.17
C THR A 30 -5.17 2.02 -17.08
N ASP A 31 -4.56 2.66 -18.08
CA ASP A 31 -3.11 2.92 -18.10
C ASP A 31 -2.70 3.95 -17.03
N ALA A 32 -3.54 4.96 -16.77
CA ALA A 32 -3.34 5.90 -15.68
C ALA A 32 -3.39 5.20 -14.32
N LEU A 33 -4.41 4.36 -14.11
CA LEU A 33 -4.53 3.58 -12.88
C LEU A 33 -3.39 2.57 -12.70
N GLN A 34 -2.89 1.97 -13.79
CA GLN A 34 -1.72 1.11 -13.75
C GLN A 34 -0.47 1.88 -13.33
N SER A 35 -0.32 3.13 -13.79
CA SER A 35 0.79 4.00 -13.40
C SER A 35 0.76 4.32 -11.90
N ILE A 36 -0.43 4.60 -11.34
CA ILE A 36 -0.61 4.81 -9.89
C ILE A 36 -0.27 3.53 -9.11
N ASN A 37 -0.78 2.36 -9.52
CA ASN A 37 -0.46 1.10 -8.84
C ASN A 37 1.04 0.77 -8.90
N THR A 38 1.72 1.11 -10.00
CA THR A 38 3.18 0.95 -10.13
C THR A 38 3.92 1.89 -9.18
N PHE A 39 3.48 3.14 -9.07
CA PHE A 39 4.02 4.10 -8.11
C PHE A 39 3.93 3.58 -6.66
N LEU A 40 2.78 3.03 -6.27
CA LEU A 40 2.59 2.46 -4.92
C LEU A 40 3.47 1.23 -4.67
N ASP A 41 3.69 0.41 -5.70
CA ASP A 41 4.58 -0.75 -5.61
C ASP A 41 6.05 -0.34 -5.43
N GLU A 42 6.48 0.69 -6.17
CA GLU A 42 7.79 1.30 -6.02
C GLU A 42 7.96 1.94 -4.64
N PHE A 43 6.93 2.62 -4.11
CA PHE A 43 6.96 3.12 -2.74
C PHE A 43 7.17 1.99 -1.72
N LEU A 44 6.47 0.85 -1.85
CA LEU A 44 6.67 -0.30 -0.99
C LEU A 44 8.10 -0.85 -1.07
N LEU A 45 8.65 -0.97 -2.29
CA LEU A 45 10.03 -1.38 -2.51
C LEU A 45 11.01 -0.43 -1.80
N GLN A 46 10.85 0.88 -1.98
CA GLN A 46 11.70 1.89 -1.33
C GLN A 46 11.55 1.86 0.19
N LEU A 47 10.34 1.67 0.71
CA LEU A 47 10.08 1.55 2.14
C LEU A 47 10.84 0.38 2.75
N VAL A 48 10.78 -0.81 2.13
CA VAL A 48 11.49 -2.00 2.61
C VAL A 48 13.00 -1.81 2.55
N ASN A 49 13.52 -1.23 1.47
CA ASN A 49 14.96 -0.99 1.28
C ASN A 49 15.50 0.12 2.17
N THR A 50 14.68 1.10 2.55
CA THR A 50 15.03 2.16 3.50
C THR A 50 14.98 1.64 4.93
N ALA A 51 13.92 0.89 5.26
CA ALA A 51 13.71 0.39 6.60
C ALA A 51 14.68 -0.74 6.98
N LEU A 52 15.04 -1.61 6.02
CA LEU A 52 15.84 -2.83 6.26
C LEU A 52 15.39 -3.57 7.53
N SER A 53 14.08 -3.62 7.73
CA SER A 53 13.41 -4.14 8.93
C SER A 53 11.92 -4.25 8.71
N LEU A 54 11.28 -5.12 9.48
CA LEU A 54 9.83 -5.19 9.65
C LEU A 54 9.40 -4.81 11.08
N ASP A 55 10.30 -4.20 11.86
CA ASP A 55 9.91 -3.55 13.11
C ASP A 55 9.08 -2.30 12.80
N LEU A 56 7.87 -2.20 13.37
CA LEU A 56 6.97 -1.06 13.14
C LEU A 56 7.63 0.29 13.43
N SER A 57 8.51 0.37 14.44
CA SER A 57 9.22 1.61 14.76
C SER A 57 10.18 2.04 13.65
N ARG A 58 10.86 1.09 13.01
CA ARG A 58 11.76 1.33 11.87
C ARG A 58 10.97 1.62 10.59
N ILE A 59 9.86 0.92 10.37
CA ILE A 59 8.93 1.21 9.26
C ILE A 59 8.39 2.63 9.38
N LYS A 60 7.83 3.02 10.54
CA LYS A 60 7.34 4.37 10.80
C LYS A 60 8.40 5.43 10.55
N THR A 61 9.63 5.19 11.04
CA THR A 61 10.77 6.10 10.81
C THR A 61 11.05 6.25 9.31
N SER A 62 11.00 5.15 8.56
CA SER A 62 11.27 5.14 7.12
C SER A 62 10.15 5.77 6.30
N VAL A 63 8.87 5.60 6.70
CA VAL A 63 7.74 6.34 6.12
C VAL A 63 7.97 7.84 6.28
N ASN A 64 8.33 8.30 7.48
CA ASN A 64 8.60 9.73 7.73
C ASN A 64 9.87 10.25 7.00
N GLN A 65 10.82 9.37 6.66
CA GLN A 65 11.98 9.73 5.84
C GLN A 65 11.62 9.85 4.35
N LEU A 66 10.80 8.93 3.83
CA LEU A 66 10.38 8.93 2.43
C LEU A 66 9.29 9.97 2.13
N LEU A 67 8.41 10.24 3.11
CA LEU A 67 7.31 11.20 3.03
C LEU A 67 7.35 12.14 4.24
N PRO A 68 8.27 13.12 4.27
CA PRO A 68 8.42 14.05 5.41
C PRO A 68 7.28 15.09 5.50
N SER A 69 6.40 15.13 4.49
CA SER A 69 5.26 16.03 4.35
C SER A 69 4.12 15.68 5.31
N ASN A 70 3.02 16.46 5.28
CA ASN A 70 1.84 16.14 6.07
C ASN A 70 1.16 14.86 5.58
N LEU A 71 1.28 14.53 4.29
CA LEU A 71 0.85 13.26 3.73
C LEU A 71 1.43 12.07 4.52
N GLY A 72 2.75 12.02 4.71
CA GLY A 72 3.38 10.92 5.45
C GLY A 72 3.00 10.88 6.93
N LYS A 73 2.86 12.04 7.58
CA LYS A 73 2.41 12.12 8.99
C LYS A 73 0.98 11.61 9.15
N ASN A 74 0.08 12.00 8.24
CA ASN A 74 -1.30 11.55 8.27
C ASN A 74 -1.40 10.05 7.94
N ALA A 75 -0.62 9.56 6.97
CA ALA A 75 -0.52 8.14 6.65
C ALA A 75 -0.10 7.30 7.86
N ILE A 76 0.87 7.79 8.66
CA ILE A 76 1.29 7.14 9.90
C ILE A 76 0.16 7.09 10.92
N VAL A 77 -0.61 8.18 11.07
CA VAL A 77 -1.74 8.23 12.00
C VAL A 77 -2.82 7.23 11.60
N GLU A 78 -3.22 7.20 10.32
CA GLU A 78 -4.19 6.23 9.82
C GLU A 78 -3.71 4.78 10.02
N ALA A 79 -2.43 4.51 9.77
CA ALA A 79 -1.85 3.19 9.99
C ALA A 79 -1.82 2.75 11.46
N GLU A 80 -1.58 3.68 12.39
CA GLU A 80 -1.66 3.41 13.83
C GLU A 80 -3.10 3.13 14.28
N LEU A 81 -4.06 3.87 13.72
CA LEU A 81 -5.50 3.64 13.97
C LEU A 81 -5.94 2.27 13.45
N GLU A 82 -5.52 1.89 12.25
CA GLU A 82 -5.92 0.62 11.64
C GLU A 82 -5.33 -0.57 12.42
N VAL A 83 -4.06 -0.51 12.85
CA VAL A 83 -3.48 -1.53 13.72
C VAL A 83 -4.24 -1.62 15.05
N LYS A 84 -4.61 -0.48 15.65
CA LYS A 84 -5.39 -0.47 16.88
C LYS A 84 -6.74 -1.16 16.68
N THR A 85 -7.50 -0.77 15.65
CA THR A 85 -8.79 -1.38 15.28
C THR A 85 -8.65 -2.88 15.09
N PHE A 86 -7.61 -3.33 14.38
CA PHE A 86 -7.33 -4.75 14.18
C PHE A 86 -7.09 -5.48 15.51
N THR A 87 -6.27 -4.92 16.39
CA THR A 87 -5.98 -5.54 17.70
C THR A 87 -7.20 -5.56 18.64
N GLU A 88 -8.13 -4.62 18.48
CA GLU A 88 -9.35 -4.51 19.28
C GLU A 88 -10.52 -5.34 18.72
N SER A 89 -10.46 -5.77 17.45
CA SER A 89 -11.48 -6.59 16.77
C SER A 89 -11.72 -7.97 17.38
N GLY A 90 -10.82 -8.42 18.27
CA GLY A 90 -10.83 -9.76 18.85
C GLY A 90 -10.06 -10.80 18.04
N GLU A 91 -9.48 -10.43 16.90
CA GLU A 91 -8.53 -11.28 16.18
C GLU A 91 -7.27 -11.54 17.02
N ARG A 92 -6.85 -12.81 17.07
CA ARG A 92 -5.67 -13.20 17.86
C ARG A 92 -4.40 -12.84 17.11
N VAL A 93 -3.71 -11.82 17.60
CA VAL A 93 -2.36 -11.47 17.18
C VAL A 93 -1.36 -12.49 17.73
N ASP A 94 -0.61 -13.15 16.86
CA ASP A 94 0.55 -13.94 17.26
C ASP A 94 1.76 -13.01 17.47
N TYR A 95 1.90 -12.50 18.69
CA TYR A 95 3.04 -11.67 19.09
C TYR A 95 4.39 -12.41 19.00
N SER A 96 4.39 -13.75 19.07
CA SER A 96 5.62 -14.53 18.89
C SER A 96 6.13 -14.46 17.45
N VAL A 97 5.22 -14.48 16.47
CA VAL A 97 5.53 -14.28 15.05
C VAL A 97 6.07 -12.87 14.83
N TYR A 98 5.39 -11.85 15.38
CA TYR A 98 5.86 -10.47 15.29
C TYR A 98 7.28 -10.31 15.87
N GLU A 99 7.54 -10.86 17.06
CA GLU A 99 8.86 -10.77 17.71
C GLU A 99 9.97 -11.46 16.93
N ARG A 100 9.70 -12.59 16.27
CA ARG A 100 10.68 -13.24 15.38
C ARG A 100 10.94 -12.40 14.13
N MET A 101 9.87 -11.94 13.47
CA MET A 101 9.93 -11.18 12.23
C MET A 101 10.66 -9.84 12.41
N ARG A 102 10.38 -9.07 13.46
CA ARG A 102 11.04 -7.76 13.68
C ARG A 102 12.56 -7.87 13.90
N ARG A 103 13.06 -9.06 14.25
CA ARG A 103 14.49 -9.36 14.44
C ARG A 103 15.18 -9.86 13.18
N LEU A 104 14.47 -9.99 12.06
CA LEU A 104 15.09 -10.28 10.77
C LEU A 104 16.14 -9.22 10.45
N GLY A 105 17.33 -9.65 10.03
CA GLY A 105 18.45 -8.77 9.73
C GLY A 105 19.09 -8.09 10.94
N THR A 106 18.88 -8.62 12.15
CA THR A 106 19.60 -8.17 13.36
C THR A 106 20.81 -9.05 13.64
N GLY A 107 21.85 -8.50 14.27
CA GLY A 107 23.08 -9.22 14.57
C GLY A 107 24.04 -9.25 13.38
N GLN A 108 24.50 -10.45 13.00
CA GLN A 108 25.45 -10.62 11.88
C GLN A 108 24.76 -10.87 10.54
N ASP A 109 23.46 -11.17 10.55
CA ASP A 109 22.70 -11.47 9.34
C ASP A 109 22.19 -10.19 8.68
N ALA A 110 22.29 -10.11 7.35
CA ALA A 110 21.70 -9.04 6.57
C ALA A 110 20.18 -9.19 6.49
N PHE A 111 19.46 -8.06 6.40
CA PHE A 111 18.01 -8.08 6.18
C PHE A 111 17.67 -8.67 4.80
N PRO A 112 16.87 -9.75 4.71
CA PRO A 112 16.64 -10.46 3.45
C PRO A 112 15.55 -9.80 2.60
N ALA A 113 15.79 -8.58 2.12
CA ALA A 113 14.80 -7.77 1.37
C ALA A 113 14.19 -8.53 0.17
N ASP A 114 15.01 -9.24 -0.61
CA ASP A 114 14.59 -10.01 -1.80
C ASP A 114 13.57 -11.11 -1.47
N ARG A 115 13.60 -11.64 -0.25
CA ARG A 115 12.69 -12.70 0.23
C ARG A 115 11.47 -12.11 0.92
N VAL A 116 11.63 -10.97 1.60
CA VAL A 116 10.53 -10.24 2.25
C VAL A 116 9.57 -9.64 1.24
N LEU A 117 10.10 -8.92 0.24
CA LEU A 117 9.30 -8.05 -0.62
C LEU A 117 8.18 -8.77 -1.37
N PRO A 118 8.39 -9.93 -2.04
CA PRO A 118 7.33 -10.58 -2.81
C PRO A 118 6.13 -10.98 -1.93
N GLN A 119 6.40 -11.53 -0.75
CA GLN A 119 5.39 -12.00 0.19
C GLN A 119 4.69 -10.83 0.89
N PHE A 120 5.45 -9.78 1.21
CA PHE A 120 4.92 -8.58 1.83
C PHE A 120 3.97 -7.84 0.89
N ARG A 121 4.36 -7.69 -0.37
CA ARG A 121 3.52 -7.14 -1.45
C ARG A 121 2.19 -7.87 -1.58
N GLU A 122 2.21 -9.20 -1.65
CA GLU A 122 0.99 -10.01 -1.77
C GLU A 122 0.05 -9.80 -0.57
N LYS A 123 0.59 -9.74 0.65
CA LYS A 123 -0.21 -9.47 1.86
C LYS A 123 -0.75 -8.04 1.88
N CYS A 124 0.03 -7.03 1.47
CA CYS A 124 -0.48 -5.66 1.40
C CYS A 124 -1.65 -5.55 0.39
N MET A 125 -1.52 -6.16 -0.79
CA MET A 125 -2.63 -6.25 -1.76
C MET A 125 -3.81 -7.07 -1.23
N PHE A 126 -3.57 -8.03 -0.34
CA PHE A 126 -4.62 -8.78 0.35
C PHE A 126 -5.44 -7.91 1.31
N TYR A 127 -4.76 -7.19 2.19
CA TYR A 127 -5.42 -6.35 3.19
C TYR A 127 -6.02 -5.08 2.59
N CYS A 128 -5.48 -4.57 1.48
CA CYS A 128 -5.93 -3.32 0.84
C CYS A 128 -7.41 -3.37 0.44
N THR A 129 -8.23 -2.56 1.11
CA THR A 129 -9.66 -2.27 0.89
C THR A 129 -9.96 -1.69 -0.49
N LEU A 130 -9.01 -0.96 -1.09
CA LEU A 130 -9.15 -0.40 -2.44
C LEU A 130 -8.98 -1.47 -3.54
N ALA A 131 -8.46 -2.64 -3.20
CA ALA A 131 -8.31 -3.77 -4.12
C ALA A 131 -9.67 -4.38 -4.46
N ASP A 132 -9.72 -5.14 -5.56
CA ASP A 132 -10.96 -5.82 -5.96
C ASP A 132 -11.19 -7.05 -5.08
N LYS A 133 -11.94 -6.86 -3.98
CA LYS A 133 -12.26 -7.92 -3.01
C LYS A 133 -13.53 -8.71 -3.36
N GLU A 134 -14.28 -8.30 -4.38
CA GLU A 134 -15.67 -8.74 -4.60
C GLU A 134 -15.90 -9.58 -5.86
N ALA A 135 -14.85 -10.09 -6.51
CA ALA A 135 -15.04 -11.02 -7.62
C ALA A 135 -15.88 -12.24 -7.14
N PRO A 136 -17.12 -12.43 -7.65
CA PRO A 136 -18.02 -13.45 -7.11
C PRO A 136 -17.42 -14.84 -7.27
N GLY A 137 -17.36 -15.59 -6.16
CA GLY A 137 -16.82 -16.95 -6.11
C GLY A 137 -15.36 -17.07 -5.66
N VAL A 138 -14.67 -15.97 -5.35
CA VAL A 138 -13.29 -16.01 -4.82
C VAL A 138 -13.32 -16.02 -3.30
N ASN A 139 -13.12 -17.20 -2.69
CA ASN A 139 -12.88 -17.30 -1.25
C ASN A 139 -11.41 -16.89 -1.00
N ARG A 140 -11.18 -15.61 -0.69
CA ARG A 140 -9.82 -15.06 -0.56
C ARG A 140 -9.21 -15.52 0.76
N GLN A 141 -8.24 -16.41 0.68
CA GLN A 141 -7.42 -16.79 1.83
C GLN A 141 -6.24 -15.84 1.96
N VAL A 142 -5.78 -15.61 3.19
CA VAL A 142 -4.56 -14.85 3.45
C VAL A 142 -3.41 -15.55 2.70
N PRO A 143 -2.60 -14.83 1.89
CA PRO A 143 -1.47 -15.42 1.19
C PRO A 143 -0.52 -16.09 2.18
N GLU A 144 -0.21 -17.36 1.92
CA GLU A 144 0.78 -18.11 2.69
C GLU A 144 2.17 -17.53 2.44
N ASP A 145 2.99 -17.51 3.49
CA ASP A 145 4.40 -17.17 3.36
C ASP A 145 5.12 -18.31 2.59
N GLN A 146 5.58 -17.98 1.38
CA GLN A 146 6.32 -18.88 0.48
C GLN A 146 7.68 -19.28 1.07
N ASP A 147 8.31 -18.40 1.86
CA ASP A 147 9.53 -18.66 2.61
C ASP A 147 9.19 -18.86 4.09
N ARG A 148 9.42 -20.07 4.61
CA ARG A 148 9.11 -20.43 6.01
C ARG A 148 9.98 -19.70 7.02
N ASP A 149 11.14 -19.19 6.60
CA ASP A 149 12.05 -18.43 7.46
C ASP A 149 11.68 -16.94 7.51
N VAL A 150 10.79 -16.48 6.61
CA VAL A 150 10.35 -15.09 6.51
C VAL A 150 8.82 -15.05 6.59
N ILE A 151 8.31 -15.04 7.81
CA ILE A 151 6.87 -14.94 8.09
C ILE A 151 6.50 -13.48 8.34
N ILE A 152 5.57 -12.94 7.55
CA ILE A 152 5.08 -11.59 7.73
C ILE A 152 3.86 -11.57 8.66
N SER A 153 4.01 -10.91 9.82
CA SER A 153 2.91 -10.70 10.76
C SER A 153 1.81 -9.83 10.14
N PRO A 154 0.52 -10.20 10.30
CA PRO A 154 -0.63 -9.42 9.82
C PRO A 154 -0.59 -7.95 10.25
N ILE A 155 -0.19 -7.66 11.50
CA ILE A 155 -0.13 -6.29 12.01
C ILE A 155 0.75 -5.39 11.14
N VAL A 156 1.90 -5.90 10.68
CA VAL A 156 2.83 -5.10 9.87
C VAL A 156 2.34 -4.96 8.44
N ALA A 157 1.72 -6.00 7.89
CA ALA A 157 1.04 -5.92 6.60
C ALA A 157 -0.09 -4.89 6.62
N ILE A 158 -0.93 -4.91 7.66
CA ILE A 158 -2.05 -3.98 7.84
C ILE A 158 -1.54 -2.55 8.00
N TYR A 159 -0.52 -2.33 8.85
CA TYR A 159 0.08 -1.01 9.02
C TYR A 159 0.55 -0.41 7.69
N VAL A 160 1.37 -1.17 6.93
CA VAL A 160 1.90 -0.69 5.64
C VAL A 160 0.80 -0.58 4.59
N THR A 161 -0.22 -1.44 4.64
CA THR A 161 -1.40 -1.32 3.78
C THR A 161 -2.11 0.01 4.00
N ALA A 162 -2.39 0.38 5.25
CA ALA A 162 -3.04 1.65 5.57
C ALA A 162 -2.21 2.87 5.14
N VAL A 163 -0.88 2.81 5.25
CA VAL A 163 0.01 3.84 4.67
C VAL A 163 -0.19 3.95 3.16
N VAL A 164 -0.14 2.81 2.45
CA VAL A 164 -0.31 2.75 0.99
C VAL A 164 -1.69 3.23 0.56
N GLU A 165 -2.75 2.91 1.30
CA GLU A 165 -4.11 3.37 1.03
C GLU A 165 -4.26 4.87 1.21
N HIS A 166 -3.70 5.43 2.28
CA HIS A 166 -3.74 6.87 2.50
C HIS A 166 -3.02 7.63 1.36
N ILE A 167 -1.89 7.11 0.88
CA ILE A 167 -1.20 7.65 -0.30
C ILE A 167 -2.08 7.50 -1.54
N ALA A 168 -2.69 6.32 -1.76
CA ALA A 168 -3.55 6.06 -2.90
C ALA A 168 -4.74 7.03 -2.99
N GLU A 169 -5.44 7.25 -1.87
CA GLU A 169 -6.56 8.18 -1.79
C GLU A 169 -6.11 9.61 -2.06
N TYR A 170 -5.01 10.05 -1.44
CA TYR A 170 -4.43 11.36 -1.68
C TYR A 170 -4.13 11.58 -3.16
N LEU A 171 -3.46 10.62 -3.80
CA LEU A 171 -3.12 10.67 -5.23
C LEU A 171 -4.38 10.77 -6.09
N LEU A 172 -5.39 9.93 -5.86
CA LEU A 172 -6.62 9.96 -6.64
C LEU A 172 -7.38 11.28 -6.50
N THR A 173 -7.46 11.83 -5.28
CA THR A 173 -8.06 13.16 -5.04
C THR A 173 -7.26 14.27 -5.72
N LEU A 174 -5.93 14.24 -5.61
CA LEU A 174 -5.03 15.20 -6.25
C LEU A 174 -5.19 15.20 -7.77
N ILE A 175 -5.20 14.01 -8.38
CA ILE A 175 -5.36 13.83 -9.83
C ILE A 175 -6.75 14.29 -10.30
N ALA A 176 -7.80 14.03 -9.52
CA ALA A 176 -9.14 14.51 -9.84
C ALA A 176 -9.22 16.05 -9.82
N LYS A 177 -8.55 16.72 -8.86
CA LYS A 177 -8.44 18.18 -8.82
C LYS A 177 -7.63 18.74 -9.99
N ALA A 178 -6.57 18.05 -10.41
CA ALA A 178 -5.83 18.43 -11.61
C ALA A 178 -6.70 18.32 -12.88
N ALA A 179 -7.53 17.27 -12.98
CA ALA A 179 -8.48 17.10 -14.08
C ALA A 179 -9.55 18.20 -14.12
N GLU A 180 -10.04 18.64 -12.94
CA GLU A 180 -10.93 19.80 -12.83
C GLU A 180 -10.26 21.07 -13.38
N HIS A 181 -9.01 21.32 -13.01
CA HIS A 181 -8.25 22.48 -13.48
C HIS A 181 -7.94 22.42 -15.00
N GLU A 182 -7.70 21.24 -15.55
CA GLU A 182 -7.47 21.02 -16.98
C GLU A 182 -8.75 20.95 -17.84
N ASP A 183 -9.93 21.07 -17.22
CA ASP A 183 -11.25 20.96 -17.88
C ASP A 183 -11.39 19.66 -18.71
N THR A 184 -10.98 18.53 -18.10
CA THR A 184 -11.04 17.20 -18.73
C THR A 184 -11.88 16.23 -17.91
N GLU A 185 -12.78 15.51 -18.59
CA GLU A 185 -13.59 14.46 -17.95
C GLU A 185 -12.84 13.13 -17.82
N PHE A 186 -11.72 12.97 -18.53
CA PHE A 186 -11.01 11.69 -18.65
C PHE A 186 -9.54 11.79 -18.24
N VAL A 187 -9.24 11.21 -17.07
CA VAL A 187 -7.90 11.15 -16.49
C VAL A 187 -7.06 10.11 -17.24
N ARG A 188 -6.08 10.60 -17.98
CA ARG A 188 -5.04 9.82 -18.64
C ARG A 188 -3.74 9.93 -17.86
N VAL A 189 -2.74 9.21 -18.34
CA VAL A 189 -1.40 9.19 -17.77
C VAL A 189 -0.82 10.61 -17.67
N LYS A 190 -1.13 11.51 -18.62
CA LYS A 190 -0.67 12.91 -18.56
C LYS A 190 -1.17 13.63 -17.30
N GLU A 191 -2.46 13.51 -16.95
CA GLU A 191 -3.02 14.17 -15.78
C GLU A 191 -2.43 13.62 -14.48
N VAL A 192 -2.10 12.31 -14.45
CA VAL A 192 -1.36 11.71 -13.34
C VAL A 192 0.01 12.37 -13.19
N PHE A 193 0.77 12.48 -14.28
CA PHE A 193 2.10 13.09 -14.22
C PHE A 193 2.05 14.58 -13.86
N THR A 194 1.14 15.36 -14.45
CA THR A 194 0.97 16.79 -14.11
C THR A 194 0.67 16.95 -12.63
N ALA A 195 -0.32 16.19 -12.12
CA ALA A 195 -0.73 16.24 -10.72
C ALA A 195 0.43 15.95 -9.76
N LEU A 196 1.25 14.94 -10.07
CA LEU A 196 2.39 14.55 -9.26
C LEU A 196 3.54 15.58 -9.28
N ILE A 197 3.81 16.19 -10.43
CA ILE A 197 4.90 17.17 -10.57
C ILE A 197 4.58 18.46 -9.81
N ASP A 198 3.30 18.86 -9.79
CA ASP A 198 2.86 20.11 -9.18
C ASP A 198 2.63 20.02 -7.66
N ASP A 199 2.61 18.80 -7.09
CA ASP A 199 2.35 18.58 -5.68
C ASP A 199 3.64 18.49 -4.85
N SER A 200 3.76 19.36 -3.84
CA SER A 200 4.94 19.40 -2.97
C SER A 200 5.01 18.29 -1.91
N GLN A 201 3.97 17.45 -1.77
CA GLN A 201 3.91 16.42 -0.73
C GLN A 201 4.33 15.03 -1.22
N VAL A 202 4.39 14.82 -2.53
CA VAL A 202 4.73 13.57 -3.22
C VAL A 202 6.07 13.71 -3.94
#